data_AF-A0A0A9DS02-F1
#
_entry.id   AF-A0A0A9DS02-F1
#
_cell.length_a   1.000
_cell.length_b   1.000
_cell.length_c   1.000
_cell.angle_alpha   90.00
_cell.angle_beta   90.00
_cell.angle_gamma   90.00
#
_symmetry.space_group_name_H-M   'P 1'
#
loop_
_entity.id
_entity.type
_entity.pdbx_description
1 polymer ?
#
loop_
_entity_poly.entity_id
_entity_poly.type
_entity_poly.pdbx_seq_one_letter_code
_entity_poly.pdbx_strand_id
1 'polypeptide(L)' 'MGWTHAALNLLEKLHNENVHPDIITYNILISWHCKVRLLDDAAMLLNKAVSGGIIPNERTWGIMVQNFVRQLTNLEGY' A
#
# COMPACT_ATOMS: atom_id res chain seq x y z
N MET A 1 -7.37 -12.92 8.08
CA MET A 1 -5.97 -12.45 8.25
C MET A 1 -5.01 -13.56 7.86
N GLY A 2 -4.42 -13.52 6.67
CA GLY A 2 -3.47 -14.54 6.19
C GLY A 2 -3.00 -14.24 4.77
N TRP A 3 -3.93 -13.82 3.92
CA TRP A 3 -3.66 -13.39 2.54
C TRP A 3 -2.74 -12.17 2.45
N THR A 4 -2.75 -11.28 3.45
CA THR A 4 -1.79 -10.15 3.56
C THR A 4 -0.37 -10.61 3.74
N HIS A 5 -0.15 -11.47 4.73
CA HIS A 5 1.17 -12.00 5.02
C HIS A 5 1.70 -12.78 3.81
N ALA A 6 0.84 -13.58 3.16
CA ALA A 6 1.20 -14.27 1.93
C ALA A 6 1.60 -13.30 0.81
N ALA A 7 0.84 -12.21 0.61
CA ALA A 7 1.15 -11.21 -0.40
C ALA A 7 2.43 -10.41 -0.09
N LEU A 8 2.68 -10.09 1.18
CA LEU A 8 3.92 -9.44 1.62
C LEU A 8 5.14 -10.36 1.44
N ASN A 9 5.00 -11.65 1.75
CA ASN A 9 6.06 -12.64 1.52
C ASN A 9 6.38 -12.79 0.02
N LEU A 10 5.37 -12.71 -0.86
CA LEU A 10 5.60 -12.67 -2.31
C LEU A 10 6.34 -11.39 -2.72
N LEU A 11 6.01 -10.23 -2.15
CA LEU A 11 6.75 -8.99 -2.40
C LEU A 11 8.21 -9.10 -1.95
N GLU A 12 8.48 -9.72 -0.80
CA GLU A 12 9.84 -9.97 -0.32
C GLU A 12 10.59 -10.96 -1.22
N LYS A 13 9.90 -12.01 -1.68
CA LYS A 13 10.47 -12.97 -2.63
C LYS A 13 10.89 -12.28 -3.95
N LEU A 14 10.08 -11.37 -4.49
CA LEU A 14 10.45 -10.60 -5.68
C LEU A 14 11.76 -9.84 -5.46
N HIS A 15 11.89 -9.14 -4.34
CA HIS A 15 13.15 -8.45 -4.01
C HIS A 15 14.33 -9.42 -3.88
N ASN A 16 14.14 -10.56 -3.20
CA ASN A 16 15.20 -11.56 -3.01
C ASN A 16 15.65 -12.21 -4.33
N GLU A 17 14.75 -12.31 -5.30
CA GLU A 17 15.03 -12.81 -6.66
C GLU A 17 15.55 -11.71 -7.60
N ASN A 18 15.88 -10.51 -7.08
CA ASN A 18 16.27 -9.31 -7.84
C ASN A 18 15.23 -8.86 -8.89
N VAL A 19 13.97 -9.29 -8.73
CA VAL A 19 12.85 -8.82 -9.53
C VAL A 19 12.33 -7.54 -8.89
N HIS A 20 12.40 -6.44 -9.63
CA HIS A 20 11.92 -5.15 -9.13
C HIS A 20 10.39 -5.11 -9.22
N PRO A 21 9.67 -5.06 -8.08
CA PRO A 21 8.23 -4.87 -8.11
C PRO A 21 7.93 -3.48 -8.68
N ASP A 22 6.88 -3.37 -9.47
CA ASP A 22 6.48 -2.10 -10.06
C ASP A 22 5.47 -1.35 -9.18
N ILE A 23 5.12 -0.13 -9.60
CA ILE A 23 4.13 0.68 -8.89
C ILE A 23 2.75 0.02 -8.83
N ILE A 24 2.41 -0.83 -9.80
CA ILE A 24 1.14 -1.55 -9.82
C ILE A 24 1.10 -2.58 -8.69
N THR A 25 2.18 -3.33 -8.50
CA THR A 25 2.34 -4.31 -7.42
C THR A 25 2.15 -3.65 -6.05
N TYR A 26 2.80 -2.50 -5.84
CA TYR A 26 2.62 -1.72 -4.60
C TYR A 26 1.21 -1.15 -4.46
N ASN A 27 0.60 -0.62 -5.53
CA ASN A 27 -0.77 -0.09 -5.51
C ASN A 27 -1.81 -1.16 -5.10
N ILE A 28 -1.61 -2.42 -5.49
CA ILE A 28 -2.47 -3.53 -5.08
C ILE A 28 -2.41 -3.71 -3.56
N LEU A 29 -1.19 -3.78 -3.00
CA LEU A 29 -0.99 -3.97 -1.56
C LEU A 29 -1.49 -2.76 -0.76
N ILE A 30 -1.16 -1.54 -1.19
CA ILE A 30 -1.60 -0.29 -0.56
C ILE A 30 -3.13 -0.23 -0.55
N SER A 31 -3.79 -0.48 -1.69
CA SER A 31 -5.26 -0.48 -1.77
C SER A 31 -5.88 -1.51 -0.83
N TRP A 32 -5.29 -2.71 -0.75
CA TRP A 32 -5.79 -3.74 0.16
C TRP A 32 -5.65 -3.32 1.63
N HIS A 33 -4.50 -2.79 2.05
CA HIS A 33 -4.28 -2.32 3.43
C HIS A 33 -5.24 -1.18 3.80
N CYS A 34 -5.44 -0.24 2.88
CA CYS A 34 -6.46 0.80 3.01
C CYS A 34 -7.90 0.23 3.19
N LYS A 35 -8.26 -0.85 2.47
CA LYS A 35 -9.58 -1.48 2.60
C LYS A 35 -9.82 -2.09 3.97
N VAL A 36 -8.79 -2.63 4.60
CA VAL A 36 -8.88 -3.20 5.97
C VAL A 36 -8.56 -2.19 7.06
N ARG A 37 -8.53 -0.89 6.74
CA ARG A 37 -8.28 0.22 7.69
C ARG A 37 -6.87 0.19 8.33
N LEU A 38 -5.90 -0.42 7.65
CA LEU A 38 -4.48 -0.41 8.05
C LEU A 38 -3.74 0.68 7.26
N LEU A 39 -4.06 1.94 7.55
CA LEU A 39 -3.53 3.08 6.78
C LEU A 39 -2.05 3.35 7.03
N ASP A 40 -1.57 3.09 8.25
CA ASP A 40 -0.14 3.20 8.57
C ASP A 40 0.68 2.19 7.77
N ASP A 41 0.22 0.93 7.68
CA ASP A 41 0.87 -0.11 6.86
C ASP A 41 0.86 0.26 5.36
N ALA A 42 -0.22 0.86 4.87
CA ALA A 42 -0.32 1.36 3.51
C ALA A 42 0.71 2.49 3.26
N ALA A 43 0.88 3.41 4.22
CA ALA A 43 1.89 4.47 4.15
C ALA A 43 3.33 3.91 4.21
N MET A 44 3.58 2.90 5.03
CA MET A 44 4.88 2.21 5.08
C MET A 44 5.21 1.52 3.76
N LEU A 45 4.23 0.87 3.12
CA LEU A 45 4.40 0.28 1.79
C LEU A 45 4.73 1.33 0.72
N LEU A 46 4.05 2.48 0.75
CA LEU A 46 4.36 3.59 -0.13
C LEU A 46 5.79 4.11 0.09
N ASN A 47 6.19 4.29 1.34
CA ASN A 47 7.55 4.73 1.69
C ASN A 47 8.61 3.72 1.23
N LYS A 48 8.34 2.43 1.36
CA LYS A 48 9.20 1.35 0.86
C LYS A 48 9.35 1.41 -0.67
N ALA A 49 8.25 1.64 -1.40
CA ALA A 49 8.28 1.79 -2.85
C ALA A 49 9.16 2.99 -3.27
N VAL A 50 8.95 4.15 -2.65
CA VAL A 50 9.70 5.38 -2.94
C VAL A 50 11.18 5.23 -2.61
N SER A 51 11.50 4.63 -1.46
CA SER A 51 12.89 4.36 -1.04
C SER A 51 13.59 3.37 -1.98
N GLY A 52 12.82 2.48 -2.62
CA GLY A 52 13.28 1.57 -3.68
C GLY A 52 13.38 2.21 -5.07
N GLY A 53 13.18 3.52 -5.20
CA GLY A 53 13.28 4.25 -6.47
C GLY A 53 12.02 4.20 -7.34
N ILE A 54 10.90 3.69 -6.83
CA ILE A 54 9.64 3.66 -7.57
C ILE A 54 8.94 5.00 -7.42
N ILE A 55 8.55 5.60 -8.55
CA ILE A 55 7.82 6.86 -8.57
C ILE A 55 6.31 6.58 -8.45
N PRO A 56 5.64 7.04 -7.38
CA PRO A 56 4.20 6.92 -7.24
C PRO A 56 3.46 7.74 -8.29
N ASN A 57 2.32 7.24 -8.76
CA ASN A 57 1.52 7.93 -9.77
C ASN A 57 0.20 8.48 -9.19
N GLU A 58 -0.61 9.11 -10.04
CA GLU A 58 -1.89 9.71 -9.68
C GLU A 58 -2.83 8.71 -9.01
N ARG A 59 -2.79 7.45 -9.43
CA ARG A 59 -3.58 6.37 -8.80
C ARG A 59 -3.10 6.09 -7.38
N THR A 60 -1.79 6.02 -7.15
CA THR A 60 -1.23 5.78 -5.82
C THR A 60 -1.68 6.85 -4.82
N TRP A 61 -1.53 8.11 -5.19
CA TRP A 61 -1.94 9.23 -4.35
C TRP A 61 -3.46 9.30 -4.18
N GLY A 62 -4.23 9.02 -5.23
CA GLY A 62 -5.69 8.93 -5.16
C GLY A 62 -6.17 7.89 -4.14
N ILE A 63 -5.54 6.71 -4.10
CA ILE A 63 -5.84 5.67 -3.10
C ILE A 63 -5.57 6.20 -1.68
N MET A 64 -4.43 6.83 -1.44
CA MET A 64 -4.06 7.32 -0.11
C MET A 64 -5.01 8.41 0.37
N VAL A 65 -5.17 9.49 -0.41
CA VAL A 65 -6.03 10.64 -0.05
C VAL A 65 -7.46 10.19 0.22
N GLN A 66 -8.05 9.39 -0.68
CA GLN A 66 -9.42 8.90 -0.52
C GLN A 66 -9.59 8.15 0.81
N ASN A 67 -8.63 7.31 1.18
CA ASN A 67 -8.76 6.49 2.38
C ASN A 67 -8.46 7.27 3.67
N PHE A 68 -7.53 8.23 3.66
CA PHE A 68 -7.32 9.13 4.79
C PHE A 68 -8.58 9.95 5.09
N VAL A 69 -9.19 10.56 4.07
CA VAL A 69 -10.46 11.31 4.24
C VAL A 69 -11.54 10.41 4.81
N ARG A 70 -11.71 9.20 4.26
CA ARG A 70 -12.67 8.23 4.78
C ARG A 70 -12.39 7.82 6.23
N GLN A 71 -11.14 7.72 6.66
CA GLN A 71 -10.82 7.41 8.04
C GLN A 71 -11.21 8.57 8.97
N LEU A 72 -10.90 9.81 8.58
CA LEU A 72 -11.30 11.01 9.32
C LEU A 72 -12.82 11.09 9.48
N THR A 73 -13.60 10.90 8.41
CA THR A 73 -15.09 10.95 8.50
C THR A 73 -15.67 9.86 9.40
N ASN A 74 -15.02 8.69 9.49
CA ASN A 74 -15.46 7.63 10.40
C ASN A 74 -15.09 7.92 11.88
N LEU A 75 -14.06 8.73 12.12
CA LEU A 75 -13.68 9.16 13.48
C LEU A 75 -14.59 10.30 13.98
N GLU A 76 -15.13 11.10 13.06
CA GLU A 76 -16.05 12.20 13.37
C GLU A 76 -17.52 11.78 13.56
N GLY A 77 -17.84 10.48 13.39
CA GLY A 77 -19.10 9.90 13.87
C GLY A 77 -20.37 10.47 13.22
N TYR A 78 -20.39 10.62 11.90
CA TYR A 78 -21.62 10.88 11.13
C TYR A 78 -22.22 9.58 10.57
#